data_AF-A0A965MBR8-F1
#
_entry.id   AF-A0A965MBR8-F1
#
_cell.length_a   1.000
_cell.length_b   1.000
_cell.length_c   1.000
_cell.angle_alpha   90.00
_cell.angle_beta   90.00
_cell.angle_gamma   90.00
#
_symmetry.space_group_name_H-M   'P 1'
#
loop_
_entity.id
_entity.type
_entity.pdbx_description
1 polymer ?
#
loop_
_entity_poly.entity_id
_entity_poly.type
_entity_poly.pdbx_seq_one_letter_code
_entity_poly.pdbx_strand_id
1 'polypeptide(L)' 'FVCRSVDPDGDITLNNGLPQADGSIKLTIVAATGKWAPYIGASWIGTNDIDLGDDGSVYTFKPAN' A
#
# COMPACT_ATOMS: atom_id res chain seq x y z
N PHE A 1 -9.80 0.67 -3.33
CA PHE A 1 -9.68 2.10 -2.99
C PHE A 1 -8.33 2.60 -3.50
N VAL A 2 -8.11 3.92 -3.61
CA VAL A 2 -6.81 4.47 -4.04
C VAL A 2 -6.20 5.29 -2.93
N CYS A 3 -4.93 5.05 -2.61
CA CYS A 3 -4.19 5.85 -1.64
C CYS A 3 -2.92 6.44 -2.26
N ARG A 4 -2.59 7.66 -1.85
CA ARG A 4 -1.36 8.36 -2.23
C ARG A 4 -0.40 8.35 -1.05
N SER A 5 0.84 7.95 -1.29
CA SER A 5 1.94 8.13 -0.36
C SER A 5 2.97 9.10 -0.94
N VAL A 6 3.56 9.92 -0.08
CA VAL A 6 4.64 10.85 -0.41
C VAL A 6 5.77 10.56 0.57
N ASP A 7 6.96 10.29 0.05
CA ASP A 7 8.11 10.01 0.89
C ASP A 7 8.90 11.29 1.25
N PRO A 8 9.94 11.20 2.11
CA PRO A 8 10.72 12.37 2.52
C PRO A 8 11.46 13.09 1.39
N ASP A 9 11.72 12.42 0.26
CA ASP A 9 12.36 13.02 -0.91
C ASP A 9 11.33 13.73 -1.83
N GLY A 10 10.04 13.63 -1.49
CA GLY A 10 8.92 14.18 -2.27
C GLY A 10 8.46 13.25 -3.40
N ASP A 11 8.99 12.03 -3.49
CA ASP A 11 8.56 11.06 -4.48
C ASP A 11 7.18 10.49 -4.10
N ILE A 12 6.35 10.26 -5.11
CA ILE A 12 4.95 9.89 -4.94
C ILE A 12 4.74 8.46 -5.40
N THR A 13 3.92 7.71 -4.65
CA THR A 13 3.27 6.49 -5.13
C THR A 13 1.76 6.62 -5.05
N LEU A 14 1.08 6.17 -6.10
CA LEU A 14 -0.35 5.94 -6.13
C LEU A 14 -0.57 4.44 -6.07
N ASN A 15 -1.28 3.98 -5.05
CA ASN A 15 -1.51 2.56 -4.81
C ASN A 15 -3.00 2.25 -4.95
N ASN A 16 -3.32 1.18 -5.67
CA ASN A 16 -4.63 0.57 -5.61
C ASN A 16 -4.66 -0.45 -4.48
N GLY A 17 -5.55 -0.25 -3.51
CA GLY A 17 -5.82 -1.17 -2.42
C GLY A 17 -7.02 -2.06 -2.68
N LEU A 18 -6.79 -3.36 -2.57
CA LEU A 18 -7.78 -4.42 -2.74
C LEU A 18 -7.88 -5.24 -1.43
N PRO A 19 -8.94 -5.01 -0.63
CA PRO A 19 -9.24 -5.85 0.53
C PRO A 19 -9.43 -7.32 0.11
N GLN A 20 -8.93 -8.23 0.92
CA GLN A 20 -9.03 -9.67 0.73
C GLN A 20 -10.04 -10.27 1.72
N ALA A 21 -10.48 -11.51 1.46
CA ALA A 21 -11.45 -12.20 2.32
C ALA A 21 -10.92 -12.51 3.72
N ASP A 22 -9.59 -12.60 3.89
CA ASP A 22 -8.92 -12.85 5.17
C ASP A 22 -8.63 -11.56 5.98
N GLY A 23 -9.14 -10.42 5.51
CA GLY A 23 -8.92 -9.12 6.14
C GLY A 23 -7.58 -8.46 5.78
N SER A 24 -6.73 -9.12 4.99
CA SER A 24 -5.53 -8.48 4.45
C SER A 24 -5.86 -7.49 3.33
N ILE A 25 -4.91 -6.63 2.97
CA ILE A 25 -5.03 -5.68 1.87
C ILE A 25 -3.89 -5.90 0.89
N LYS A 26 -4.21 -6.19 -0.37
CA LYS A 26 -3.23 -6.14 -1.46
C LYS A 26 -3.09 -4.70 -1.93
N LEU A 27 -1.91 -4.12 -1.80
CA LEU A 27 -1.55 -2.84 -2.41
C LEU A 27 -0.74 -3.09 -3.68
N THR A 28 -1.08 -2.40 -4.76
CA THR A 28 -0.33 -2.41 -6.02
C THR A 28 -0.03 -0.98 -6.44
N ILE A 29 1.23 -0.67 -6.75
CA ILE A 29 1.59 0.65 -7.29
C ILE A 29 1.05 0.75 -8.72
N VAL A 30 0.18 1.72 -8.97
CA VAL A 30 -0.39 2.00 -10.30
C VAL A 30 0.25 3.21 -10.98
N ALA A 31 0.87 4.10 -10.20
CA ALA A 31 1.67 5.21 -10.70
C ALA A 31 2.71 5.60 -9.66
N ALA A 32 3.89 6.02 -10.10
CA ALA A 32 4.96 6.47 -9.19
C ALA A 32 5.94 7.44 -9.86
N THR A 33 6.65 8.21 -9.04
CA THR A 33 7.72 9.13 -9.47
C THR A 33 9.08 8.73 -8.87
N GLY A 34 10.15 9.32 -9.42
CA GLY A 34 11.52 9.21 -8.92
C GLY A 34 11.96 7.77 -8.65
N LYS A 35 12.47 7.50 -7.44
CA LYS A 35 13.02 6.17 -7.11
C LYS A 35 11.98 5.06 -7.09
N TRP A 36 10.68 5.39 -7.04
CA TRP A 36 9.59 4.43 -7.03
C TRP A 36 9.07 4.08 -8.43
N ALA A 37 9.41 4.87 -9.47
CA ALA A 37 8.95 4.63 -10.84
C ALA A 37 9.26 3.22 -11.39
N PRO A 38 10.42 2.59 -11.09
CA PRO A 38 10.69 1.21 -11.51
C PRO A 38 9.78 0.15 -10.87
N TYR A 39 9.07 0.49 -9.78
CA TYR A 39 8.22 -0.44 -9.02
C TYR A 39 6.73 -0.33 -9.41
N ILE A 40 6.39 0.38 -10.49
CA ILE A 40 5.02 0.37 -11.00
C ILE A 40 4.61 -1.07 -11.36
N GLY A 41 3.47 -1.52 -10.84
CA GLY A 41 2.99 -2.90 -10.93
C GLY A 41 3.44 -3.81 -9.79
N ALA A 42 4.46 -3.42 -9.01
CA ALA A 42 4.84 -4.16 -7.81
C ALA A 42 3.68 -4.17 -6.80
N SER A 43 3.59 -5.26 -6.05
CA SER A 43 2.51 -5.50 -5.11
C SER A 43 3.01 -5.95 -3.74
N TRP A 44 2.25 -5.61 -2.71
CA TRP A 44 2.48 -5.99 -1.33
C TRP A 44 1.18 -6.48 -0.70
N ILE A 45 1.29 -7.42 0.23
CA ILE A 45 0.17 -7.83 1.09
C ILE A 45 0.38 -7.21 2.46
N GLY A 46 -0.60 -6.44 2.91
CA GLY A 46 -0.69 -5.87 4.24
C GLY A 46 -1.57 -6.73 5.13
N THR A 47 -1.03 -7.20 6.24
CA THR A 47 -1.83 -7.81 7.32
C THR A 47 -2.13 -6.77 8.38
N ASN A 48 -3.36 -6.78 8.90
CA ASN A 48 -3.76 -5.90 9.99
C ASN A 48 -3.02 -6.33 11.27
N ASP A 49 -2.17 -5.46 11.80
CA ASP A 49 -1.46 -5.73 13.05
C ASP A 49 -2.19 -5.14 14.26
N ILE A 50 -2.87 -4.00 14.06
CA ILE A 50 -3.60 -3.28 15.09
C ILE A 50 -4.87 -2.71 14.46
N ASP A 51 -6.01 -3.10 15.01
CA ASP A 51 -7.29 -2.49 14.73
C ASP A 51 -7.56 -1.39 15.77
N LEU A 52 -7.67 -0.14 15.31
CA LEU A 52 -8.02 1.02 16.14
C LEU A 52 -9.53 1.30 16.10
N GLY A 53 -10.34 0.40 15.53
CA GLY A 53 -11.78 0.56 15.37
C GLY A 53 -12.10 1.61 14.31
N ASP A 54 -13.09 2.48 14.60
CA ASP A 54 -13.53 3.52 13.67
C ASP A 54 -12.42 4.57 13.39
N ASP A 55 -11.38 4.63 14.23
CA ASP A 55 -10.25 5.55 14.09
C ASP A 55 -9.17 5.05 13.12
N GLY A 56 -9.27 3.81 12.65
CA GLY A 56 -8.43 3.26 11.57
C GLY A 56 -7.77 1.93 11.92
N SER A 57 -6.77 1.53 11.13
CA SER A 57 -5.99 0.33 11.41
C SER A 57 -4.56 0.47 10.91
N VAL A 58 -3.65 -0.26 11.54
CA VAL A 58 -2.23 -0.33 11.17
C VAL A 58 -1.97 -1.64 10.43
N TYR A 59 -1.29 -1.53 9.29
CA TYR A 59 -0.95 -2.68 8.44
C TYR A 59 0.57 -2.76 8.25
N THR A 60 1.13 -3.97 8.39
CA THR A 60 2.49 -4.29 7.95
C THR A 60 2.44 -4.94 6.58
N PHE A 61 3.13 -4.31 5.62
CA PHE A 61 3.19 -4.76 4.23
C PHE A 61 4.45 -5.58 3.96
N LYS A 62 4.28 -6.72 3.29
CA LYS A 62 5.37 -7.56 2.77
C LYS A 62 5.21 -7.73 1.25
N PRO A 63 6.31 -7.88 0.49
CA PRO A 63 6.23 -8.13 -0.95
C PRO A 63 5.28 -9.28 -1.27
N ALA A 64 4.39 -9.08 -2.23
CA ALA A 64 3.54 -10.13 -2.76
C ALA A 64 4.34 -10.84 -3.86
N ASN A 65 4.72 -12.10 -3.63
CA ASN A 65 5.29 -12.96 -4.66
C ASN A 65 4.22 -13.41 -5.66
#